data_AF-A0AA97E0Z6-F1
#
_entry.id   AF-A0AA97E0Z6-F1
#
_cell.length_a   1.000
_cell.length_b   1.000
_cell.length_c   1.000
_cell.angle_alpha   90.00
_cell.angle_beta   90.00
_cell.angle_gamma   90.00
#
_symmetry.space_group_name_H-M   'P 1'
#
loop_
_entity.id
_entity.type
_entity.pdbx_description
1 polymer ?
#
loop_
_entity_poly.entity_id
_entity_poly.type
_entity_poly.pdbx_seq_one_letter_code
_entity_poly.pdbx_strand_id
1 'polypeptide(L)'
;MHPSLGGFVCPATVITADLWKLGQLRAGDKVRFIPVTLNDAVALEAAQNQSLEQLTPIEQSIEACPVTSPVLKTLTADRFGDEIVYRAAGDHFLLVEYGEQVLDIRLRFRAHALMQWLEQNPLKGMRELTPGIRSLQIHYDSQVLSHQALLEHLEAAEMALSQNLETLTVPSRIVHLPLSWDDRACQEAIDKYSQSVRDNAPWCPSNLEFIRRINGLDSIDDVKEILFNASYLVMGLGDVYLGAPVATPVDPRHRLVTTKYNPARTWTAENSVGIGGSYLCVYGMEEL
;
A
#
# COMPACT_ATOMS: atom_id res chain seq x y z
N MET A 1 -10.03 -10.18 7.52
CA MET A 1 -9.36 -9.76 6.27
C MET A 1 -8.55 -8.53 6.63
N HIS A 2 -7.24 -8.52 6.43
CA HIS A 2 -6.41 -7.34 6.74
C HIS A 2 -6.25 -6.49 5.48
N PRO A 3 -6.20 -5.15 5.61
CA PRO A 3 -5.97 -4.27 4.47
C PRO A 3 -4.61 -4.57 3.83
N SER A 4 -4.55 -4.69 2.50
CA SER A 4 -3.29 -4.94 1.78
C SER A 4 -2.66 -3.62 1.30
N LEU A 5 -3.36 -2.85 0.47
CA LEU A 5 -2.89 -1.56 -0.02
C LEU A 5 -3.45 -0.44 0.86
N GLY A 6 -2.56 0.27 1.56
CA GLY A 6 -2.91 1.34 2.50
C GLY A 6 -2.27 2.67 2.14
N GLY A 7 -2.89 3.77 2.56
CA GLY A 7 -2.36 5.14 2.36
C GLY A 7 -1.70 5.75 3.59
N PHE A 8 -1.25 4.94 4.54
CA PHE A 8 -0.59 5.39 5.78
C PHE A 8 0.80 4.76 5.88
N VAL A 9 1.71 5.45 6.56
CA VAL A 9 3.07 4.95 6.81
C VAL A 9 3.06 3.85 7.88
N CYS A 10 3.87 2.81 7.68
CA CYS A 10 4.10 1.76 8.67
C CYS A 10 5.45 2.00 9.36
N PRO A 11 5.50 2.34 10.66
CA PRO A 11 6.75 2.67 11.34
C PRO A 11 7.60 1.44 11.69
N ALA A 12 6.97 0.27 11.84
CA ALA A 12 7.63 -1.00 12.13
C ALA A 12 6.71 -2.18 11.75
N THR A 13 7.29 -3.37 11.68
CA THR A 13 6.61 -4.64 11.46
C THR A 13 6.99 -5.63 12.55
N VAL A 14 6.02 -6.39 13.05
CA VAL A 14 6.31 -7.52 13.95
C VAL A 14 6.83 -8.68 13.11
N ILE A 15 7.92 -9.29 13.54
CA ILE A 15 8.54 -10.43 12.86
C ILE A 15 7.62 -11.65 12.88
N THR A 16 7.72 -12.53 11.88
CA THR A 16 6.90 -13.75 11.76
C THR A 16 6.91 -14.57 13.05
N ALA A 17 8.10 -14.76 13.63
CA ALA A 17 8.30 -15.54 14.85
C ALA A 17 7.54 -14.99 16.08
N ASP A 18 7.13 -13.72 16.06
CA ASP A 18 6.45 -13.05 17.16
C ASP A 18 4.98 -12.70 16.87
N LEU A 19 4.48 -12.94 15.66
CA LEU A 19 3.09 -12.62 15.28
C LEU A 19 2.06 -13.30 16.20
N TRP A 20 2.35 -14.50 16.69
CA TRP A 20 1.49 -15.21 17.64
C TRP A 20 1.23 -14.41 18.92
N LYS A 21 2.19 -13.58 19.37
CA LYS A 21 2.04 -12.73 20.56
C LYS A 21 0.93 -11.69 20.37
N LEU A 22 0.83 -11.13 19.16
CA LEU A 22 -0.27 -10.22 18.81
C LEU A 22 -1.62 -10.92 18.83
N GLY A 23 -1.66 -12.19 18.40
CA GLY A 23 -2.87 -13.02 18.43
C GLY A 23 -3.38 -13.35 19.84
N GLN A 24 -2.60 -13.06 20.89
CA GLN A 24 -2.99 -13.26 22.29
C GLN A 24 -3.46 -11.97 22.99
N LEU A 25 -3.35 -10.81 22.34
CA LEU A 25 -3.66 -9.52 22.96
C LEU A 25 -5.15 -9.36 23.27
N ARG A 26 -5.42 -8.68 24.38
CA ARG A 26 -6.76 -8.31 24.85
C ARG A 26 -6.82 -6.81 25.15
N ALA A 27 -8.03 -6.26 25.18
CA ALA A 27 -8.24 -4.87 25.55
C ALA A 27 -7.66 -4.60 26.95
N GLY A 28 -6.79 -3.58 27.04
CA GLY A 28 -6.09 -3.20 28.28
C GLY A 28 -4.67 -3.76 28.42
N ASP A 29 -4.23 -4.66 27.54
CA ASP A 29 -2.86 -5.17 27.55
C ASP A 29 -1.84 -4.08 27.22
N LYS A 30 -0.63 -4.22 27.80
CA LYS A 30 0.50 -3.32 27.54
C LYS A 30 1.55 -4.05 26.73
N VAL A 31 1.96 -3.46 25.62
CA VAL A 31 3.00 -3.98 24.74
C VAL A 31 4.16 -3.00 24.64
N ARG A 32 5.36 -3.53 24.44
CA ARG A 32 6.56 -2.75 24.12
C ARG A 32 7.26 -3.43 22.95
N PHE A 33 7.40 -2.70 21.85
CA PHE A 33 8.16 -3.18 20.70
C PHE A 33 9.65 -3.18 21.03
N ILE A 34 10.32 -4.28 20.70
CA ILE A 34 11.76 -4.44 20.85
C ILE A 34 12.35 -4.52 19.45
N PRO A 35 13.26 -3.60 19.07
CA PRO A 35 13.95 -3.68 17.78
C PRO A 35 14.84 -4.93 17.72
N VAL A 36 14.79 -5.61 16.57
CA VAL A 36 15.54 -6.82 16.28
C VAL A 36 16.19 -6.69 14.90
N THR A 37 17.31 -7.37 14.68
CA THR A 37 17.93 -7.40 13.35
C THR A 37 17.16 -8.36 12.43
N LEU A 38 17.29 -8.18 11.11
CA LEU A 38 16.69 -9.10 10.14
C LEU A 38 17.28 -10.52 10.27
N ASN A 39 18.56 -10.65 10.56
CA ASN A 39 19.21 -11.95 10.78
C ASN A 39 18.64 -12.66 12.01
N ASP A 40 18.43 -11.91 13.10
CA ASP A 40 17.82 -12.44 14.31
C ASP A 40 16.36 -12.87 14.09
N ALA A 41 15.60 -12.11 13.31
CA ALA A 41 14.23 -12.46 12.93
C ALA A 41 14.18 -13.81 12.18
N VAL A 42 15.07 -13.97 11.18
CA VAL A 42 15.21 -15.21 10.39
C VAL A 42 15.65 -16.37 11.28
N ALA A 43 16.63 -16.15 12.18
CA ALA A 43 17.11 -17.18 13.09
C ALA A 43 16.06 -17.63 14.11
N LEU A 44 15.23 -16.70 14.60
CA LEU A 44 14.11 -17.01 15.50
C LEU A 44 13.07 -17.89 14.81
N GLU A 45 12.68 -17.53 13.59
CA GLU A 45 11.74 -18.34 12.81
C GLU A 45 12.32 -19.72 12.51
N ALA A 46 13.60 -19.80 12.13
CA ALA A 46 14.30 -21.07 11.89
C ALA A 46 14.29 -21.97 13.14
N ALA A 47 14.61 -21.41 14.30
CA ALA A 47 14.61 -22.13 15.58
C ALA A 47 13.19 -22.62 15.95
N GLN A 48 12.15 -21.80 15.71
CA GLN A 48 10.76 -22.20 15.92
C GLN A 48 10.34 -23.34 14.99
N ASN A 49 10.65 -23.23 13.70
CA ASN A 49 10.35 -24.28 12.71
C ASN A 49 11.06 -25.59 13.07
N GLN A 50 12.34 -25.53 13.42
CA GLN A 50 13.09 -26.69 13.85
C GLN A 50 12.54 -27.28 15.16
N SER A 51 12.09 -26.43 16.09
CA SER A 51 11.46 -26.88 17.35
C SER A 51 10.17 -27.65 17.08
N LEU A 52 9.36 -27.20 16.12
CA LEU A 52 8.14 -27.88 15.69
C LEU A 52 8.44 -29.20 14.98
N GLU A 53 9.44 -29.24 14.09
CA GLU A 53 9.84 -30.45 13.37
C GLU A 53 10.39 -31.54 14.31
N GLN A 54 11.19 -31.15 15.29
CA GLN A 54 11.83 -32.07 16.24
C GLN A 54 10.95 -32.35 17.47
N LEU A 55 9.87 -31.59 17.68
CA LEU A 55 9.03 -31.60 18.88
C LEU A 55 9.83 -31.39 20.16
N THR A 56 10.92 -30.63 20.08
CA THR A 56 11.80 -30.28 21.20
C THR A 56 11.98 -28.76 21.26
N PRO A 57 11.92 -28.14 22.45
CA PRO A 57 12.11 -26.70 22.57
C PRO A 57 13.53 -26.32 22.14
N ILE A 58 13.64 -25.38 21.20
CA ILE A 58 14.90 -24.76 20.81
C ILE A 58 14.86 -23.31 21.26
N GLU A 59 15.71 -22.96 22.21
CA GLU A 59 15.82 -21.59 22.69
C GLU A 59 16.75 -20.80 21.77
N GLN A 60 16.19 -19.75 21.18
CA GLN A 60 16.94 -18.74 20.45
C GLN A 60 16.75 -17.42 21.18
N SER A 61 17.81 -16.92 21.81
CA SER A 61 17.79 -15.60 22.46
C SER A 61 18.09 -14.51 21.43
N ILE A 62 17.42 -13.37 21.62
CA ILE A 62 17.67 -12.16 20.86
C ILE A 62 17.96 -11.01 21.81
N GLU A 63 18.96 -10.21 21.46
CA GLU A 63 19.27 -8.98 22.16
C GLU A 63 18.63 -7.80 21.43
N ALA A 64 18.12 -6.83 22.21
CA ALA A 64 17.58 -5.62 21.63
C ALA A 64 18.69 -4.87 20.89
N CYS A 65 18.46 -4.53 19.61
CA CYS A 65 19.42 -3.78 18.82
C CYS A 65 19.08 -2.27 18.80
N PRO A 66 20.03 -1.37 18.48
CA PRO A 66 19.68 0.01 18.18
C PRO A 66 18.71 0.10 16.99
N VAL A 67 17.78 1.05 17.04
CA VAL A 67 16.94 1.36 15.88
C VAL A 67 17.81 2.01 14.81
N THR A 68 17.86 1.41 13.63
CA THR A 68 18.61 1.90 12.48
C THR A 68 17.66 2.28 11.33
N SER A 69 18.21 2.71 10.20
CA SER A 69 17.40 3.02 9.02
C SER A 69 16.77 1.75 8.44
N PRO A 70 15.48 1.77 8.05
CA PRO A 70 14.88 0.68 7.30
C PRO A 70 15.36 0.62 5.84
N VAL A 71 16.13 1.62 5.38
CA VAL A 71 16.69 1.64 4.02
C VAL A 71 17.86 0.66 3.95
N LEU A 72 17.69 -0.38 3.15
CA LEU A 72 18.70 -1.43 2.92
C LEU A 72 19.67 -1.03 1.81
N LYS A 73 19.17 -0.34 0.77
CA LYS A 73 19.96 0.07 -0.39
C LYS A 73 19.25 1.20 -1.13
N THR A 74 20.03 2.10 -1.71
CA THR A 74 19.54 3.16 -2.61
C THR A 74 20.30 3.09 -3.93
N LEU A 75 19.57 3.14 -5.04
CA LEU A 75 20.14 3.33 -6.38
C LEU A 75 19.92 4.78 -6.82
N THR A 76 20.95 5.40 -7.37
CA THR A 76 20.94 6.83 -7.69
C THR A 76 20.20 7.11 -9.00
N ALA A 77 19.53 8.26 -9.04
CA ALA A 77 18.85 8.75 -10.24
C ALA A 77 19.80 8.94 -11.44
N ASP A 78 21.08 9.29 -11.20
CA ASP A 78 22.08 9.45 -12.27
C ASP A 78 22.25 8.20 -13.14
N ARG A 79 22.09 7.01 -12.55
CA ARG A 79 22.27 5.73 -13.25
C ARG A 79 20.95 5.16 -13.75
N PHE A 80 19.85 5.41 -13.04
CA PHE A 80 18.57 4.71 -13.27
C PHE A 80 17.43 5.63 -13.69
N GLY A 81 17.64 6.94 -13.81
CA GLY A 81 16.64 7.96 -14.15
C GLY A 81 15.79 8.43 -12.97
N ASP A 82 15.50 7.54 -12.01
CA ASP A 82 14.86 7.87 -10.74
C ASP A 82 15.68 7.29 -9.59
N GLU A 83 15.58 7.92 -8.41
CA GLU A 83 16.06 7.30 -7.18
C GLU A 83 15.19 6.07 -6.87
N ILE A 84 15.84 4.95 -6.51
CA ILE A 84 15.18 3.70 -6.15
C ILE A 84 15.61 3.34 -4.73
N VAL A 85 14.65 3.23 -3.83
CA VAL A 85 14.91 2.96 -2.42
C VAL A 85 14.36 1.58 -2.07
N TYR A 86 15.24 0.70 -1.60
CA TYR A 86 14.87 -0.61 -1.07
C TYR A 86 14.77 -0.55 0.45
N ARG A 87 13.60 -0.87 0.99
CA ARG A 87 13.33 -0.83 2.44
C ARG A 87 12.97 -2.22 2.97
N ALA A 88 13.42 -2.49 4.19
CA ALA A 88 12.89 -3.60 4.97
C ALA A 88 11.41 -3.34 5.28
N ALA A 89 10.56 -4.34 5.02
CA ALA A 89 9.11 -4.25 5.24
C ALA A 89 8.58 -5.45 6.04
N GLY A 90 9.42 -6.04 6.89
CA GLY A 90 9.22 -7.33 7.55
C GLY A 90 10.39 -8.26 7.28
N ASP A 91 10.39 -9.39 7.95
CA ASP A 91 11.38 -10.47 7.79
C ASP A 91 11.15 -11.31 6.53
N HIS A 92 9.97 -11.21 5.90
CA HIS A 92 9.63 -11.86 4.61
C HIS A 92 9.27 -10.88 3.50
N PHE A 93 9.46 -9.57 3.72
CA PHE A 93 9.00 -8.56 2.77
C PHE A 93 10.06 -7.50 2.54
N LEU A 94 10.20 -7.11 1.27
CA LEU A 94 11.02 -5.99 0.84
C LEU A 94 10.15 -5.02 0.05
N LEU A 95 10.27 -3.73 0.36
CA LEU A 95 9.55 -2.66 -0.35
C LEU A 95 10.51 -1.93 -1.27
N VAL A 96 10.20 -1.92 -2.57
CA VAL A 96 10.86 -1.10 -3.56
C VAL A 96 10.05 0.18 -3.74
N GLU A 97 10.64 1.35 -3.57
CA GLU A 97 10.01 2.65 -3.83
C GLU A 97 10.76 3.41 -4.94
N TYR A 98 10.02 4.03 -5.85
CA TYR A 98 10.56 4.82 -6.94
C TYR A 98 10.28 6.31 -6.73
N GLY A 99 11.31 7.13 -6.97
CA GLY A 99 11.22 8.58 -7.11
C GLY A 99 10.71 9.32 -5.86
N GLU A 100 10.43 10.59 -6.07
CA GLU A 100 9.87 11.46 -5.03
C GLU A 100 8.44 11.04 -4.63
N GLN A 101 7.98 11.55 -3.48
CA GLN A 101 6.63 11.31 -2.97
C GLN A 101 5.58 12.17 -3.71
N VAL A 102 5.49 11.97 -5.03
CA VAL A 102 4.58 12.68 -5.93
C VAL A 102 3.74 11.69 -6.73
N LEU A 103 2.55 12.13 -7.16
CA LEU A 103 1.73 11.36 -8.09
C LEU A 103 2.30 11.50 -9.51
N ASP A 104 3.15 10.55 -9.89
CA ASP A 104 3.68 10.40 -11.25
C ASP A 104 3.28 9.02 -11.81
N ILE A 105 2.46 9.03 -12.86
CA ILE A 105 1.98 7.82 -13.54
C ILE A 105 3.17 7.01 -14.08
N ARG A 106 4.25 7.65 -14.54
CA ARG A 106 5.45 6.98 -15.05
C ARG A 106 6.09 6.07 -13.99
N LEU A 107 6.11 6.50 -12.72
CA LEU A 107 6.64 5.67 -11.62
C LEU A 107 5.81 4.41 -11.41
N ARG A 108 4.50 4.46 -11.66
CA ARG A 108 3.63 3.27 -11.62
C ARG A 108 3.95 2.29 -12.74
N PHE A 109 4.20 2.80 -13.95
CA PHE A 109 4.64 1.98 -15.08
C PHE A 109 5.99 1.32 -14.77
N ARG A 110 6.91 2.05 -14.16
CA ARG A 110 8.20 1.51 -13.72
C ARG A 110 8.05 0.37 -12.71
N ALA A 111 7.22 0.56 -11.68
CA ALA A 111 6.91 -0.51 -10.72
C ALA A 111 6.26 -1.72 -11.40
N HIS A 112 5.42 -1.51 -12.42
CA HIS A 112 4.86 -2.59 -13.22
C HIS A 112 5.93 -3.35 -14.01
N ALA A 113 6.85 -2.62 -14.64
CA ALA A 113 7.90 -3.21 -15.45
C ALA A 113 8.82 -4.10 -14.61
N LEU A 114 9.16 -3.67 -13.38
CA LEU A 114 9.87 -4.52 -12.43
C LEU A 114 9.08 -5.78 -12.08
N MET A 115 7.78 -5.63 -11.77
CA MET A 115 6.92 -6.77 -11.47
C MET A 115 6.92 -7.79 -12.62
N GLN A 116 6.69 -7.35 -13.86
CA GLN A 116 6.70 -8.22 -15.04
C GLN A 116 8.07 -8.87 -15.27
N TRP A 117 9.15 -8.14 -15.06
CA TRP A 117 10.50 -8.68 -15.19
C TRP A 117 10.76 -9.77 -14.16
N LEU A 118 10.34 -9.58 -12.90
CA LEU A 118 10.48 -10.57 -11.82
C LEU A 118 9.61 -11.81 -12.06
N GLU A 119 8.41 -11.66 -12.62
CA GLU A 119 7.57 -12.79 -13.05
C GLU A 119 8.24 -13.64 -14.14
N GLN A 120 8.98 -13.00 -15.05
CA GLN A 120 9.73 -13.67 -16.11
C GLN A 120 11.08 -14.22 -15.64
N ASN A 121 11.64 -13.68 -14.56
CA ASN A 121 12.94 -14.04 -14.00
C ASN A 121 12.78 -14.39 -12.51
N PRO A 122 12.03 -15.47 -12.18
CA PRO A 122 11.75 -15.83 -10.81
C PRO A 122 13.02 -16.30 -10.09
N LEU A 123 13.13 -15.93 -8.82
CA LEU A 123 14.19 -16.40 -7.93
C LEU A 123 13.61 -17.40 -6.93
N LYS A 124 14.34 -18.49 -6.65
CA LYS A 124 13.91 -19.48 -5.65
C LYS A 124 13.74 -18.80 -4.29
N GLY A 125 12.56 -18.97 -3.68
CA GLY A 125 12.18 -18.31 -2.43
C GLY A 125 11.35 -17.04 -2.63
N MET A 126 11.26 -16.47 -3.83
CA MET A 126 10.30 -15.40 -4.12
C MET A 126 8.87 -15.97 -4.16
N ARG A 127 7.90 -15.28 -3.55
CA ARG A 127 6.51 -15.75 -3.40
C ARG A 127 5.53 -14.89 -4.18
N GLU A 128 5.21 -13.70 -3.66
CA GLU A 128 4.15 -12.82 -4.19
C GLU A 128 4.71 -11.43 -4.47
N LEU A 129 4.16 -10.77 -5.50
CA LEU A 129 4.51 -9.41 -5.89
C LEU A 129 3.26 -8.54 -5.80
N THR A 130 3.27 -7.55 -4.91
CA THR A 130 2.12 -6.69 -4.65
C THR A 130 2.42 -5.27 -5.14
N PRO A 131 1.84 -4.84 -6.28
CA PRO A 131 2.10 -3.52 -6.85
C PRO A 131 1.38 -2.44 -6.04
N GLY A 132 2.13 -1.40 -5.69
CA GLY A 132 1.62 -0.13 -5.16
C GLY A 132 1.54 0.96 -6.24
N ILE A 133 1.38 2.21 -5.80
CA ILE A 133 1.29 3.36 -6.72
C ILE A 133 2.67 3.69 -7.32
N ARG A 134 3.67 3.92 -6.46
CA ARG A 134 5.06 4.18 -6.85
C ARG A 134 6.02 3.13 -6.28
N SER A 135 5.49 1.97 -5.93
CA SER A 135 6.21 0.94 -5.20
C SER A 135 5.83 -0.46 -5.62
N LEU A 136 6.69 -1.42 -5.29
CA LEU A 136 6.43 -2.85 -5.40
C LEU A 136 6.84 -3.49 -4.09
N GLN A 137 5.89 -4.16 -3.41
CA GLN A 137 6.20 -5.00 -2.27
C GLN A 137 6.46 -6.43 -2.77
N ILE A 138 7.58 -7.00 -2.31
CA ILE A 138 8.03 -8.33 -2.68
C ILE A 138 7.94 -9.20 -1.43
N HIS A 139 7.05 -10.19 -1.46
CA HIS A 139 6.97 -11.25 -0.47
C HIS A 139 7.92 -12.37 -0.88
N TYR A 140 8.78 -12.79 0.03
CA TYR A 140 9.72 -13.87 -0.19
C TYR A 140 9.92 -14.70 1.08
N ASP A 141 10.53 -15.86 0.92
CA ASP A 141 10.87 -16.79 1.98
C ASP A 141 12.31 -16.52 2.44
N SER A 142 12.47 -15.90 3.60
CA SER A 142 13.78 -15.55 4.15
C SER A 142 14.56 -16.75 4.68
N GLN A 143 13.91 -17.91 4.85
CA GLN A 143 14.56 -19.18 5.14
C GLN A 143 15.23 -19.78 3.89
N VAL A 144 14.86 -19.32 2.69
CA VAL A 144 15.36 -19.84 1.40
C VAL A 144 16.19 -18.81 0.65
N LEU A 145 15.80 -17.53 0.71
CA LEU A 145 16.38 -16.43 -0.04
C LEU A 145 16.82 -15.33 0.92
N SER A 146 18.11 -14.99 0.90
CA SER A 146 18.61 -13.88 1.72
C SER A 146 18.23 -12.51 1.13
N HIS A 147 18.06 -11.51 1.99
CA HIS A 147 17.89 -10.11 1.57
C HIS A 147 18.99 -9.66 0.61
N GLN A 148 20.24 -10.06 0.85
CA GLN A 148 21.37 -9.69 0.00
C GLN A 148 21.22 -10.24 -1.43
N ALA A 149 20.89 -11.52 -1.56
CA ALA A 149 20.66 -12.14 -2.87
C ALA A 149 19.46 -11.52 -3.59
N LEU A 150 18.40 -11.18 -2.85
CA LEU A 150 17.25 -10.47 -3.42
C LEU A 150 17.63 -9.07 -3.93
N LEU A 151 18.40 -8.30 -3.16
CA LEU A 151 18.88 -6.96 -3.56
C LEU A 151 19.80 -6.99 -4.78
N GLU A 152 20.62 -8.02 -4.93
CA GLU A 152 21.46 -8.24 -6.10
C GLU A 152 20.63 -8.55 -7.35
N HIS A 153 19.62 -9.42 -7.20
CA HIS A 153 18.68 -9.74 -8.28
C HIS A 153 17.86 -8.52 -8.72
N LEU A 154 17.43 -7.69 -7.77
CA LEU A 154 16.70 -6.45 -8.05
C LEU A 154 17.58 -5.41 -8.75
N GLU A 155 18.84 -5.27 -8.37
CA GLU A 155 19.74 -4.37 -9.11
C GLU A 155 19.95 -4.87 -10.55
N ALA A 156 20.08 -6.19 -10.76
CA ALA A 156 20.17 -6.76 -12.11
C ALA A 156 18.90 -6.48 -12.95
N ALA A 157 17.72 -6.57 -12.33
CA ALA A 157 16.46 -6.19 -12.95
C ALA A 157 16.47 -4.71 -13.39
N GLU A 158 16.83 -3.81 -12.49
CA GLU A 158 16.88 -2.37 -12.78
C GLU A 158 17.90 -2.03 -13.88
N MET A 159 19.04 -2.72 -13.92
CA MET A 159 20.00 -2.56 -15.02
C MET A 159 19.38 -2.95 -16.37
N ALA A 160 18.68 -4.08 -16.44
CA ALA A 160 18.02 -4.53 -17.67
C ALA A 160 16.88 -3.59 -18.09
N LEU A 161 16.10 -3.11 -17.13
CA LEU A 161 14.95 -2.24 -17.39
C LEU A 161 15.37 -0.82 -17.79
N SER A 162 16.45 -0.28 -17.22
CA SER A 162 16.95 1.07 -17.51
C SER A 162 17.23 1.33 -18.99
N GLN A 163 17.46 0.28 -19.78
CA GLN A 163 17.74 0.38 -21.22
C GLN A 163 16.48 0.57 -22.09
N ASN A 164 15.27 0.34 -21.55
CA ASN A 164 14.03 0.23 -22.35
C ASN A 164 12.82 1.00 -21.75
N LEU A 165 13.05 1.95 -20.83
CA LEU A 165 11.95 2.62 -20.11
C LEU A 165 11.03 3.44 -21.02
N GLU A 166 11.52 4.00 -22.12
CA GLU A 166 10.76 4.91 -22.99
C GLU A 166 9.76 4.19 -23.93
N THR A 167 9.85 2.86 -24.05
CA THR A 167 9.02 2.07 -25.00
C THR A 167 8.00 1.17 -24.31
N LEU A 168 7.79 1.31 -23.00
CA LEU A 168 6.87 0.48 -22.23
C LEU A 168 5.41 0.75 -22.62
N THR A 169 4.77 -0.25 -23.22
CA THR A 169 3.33 -0.28 -23.45
C THR A 169 2.69 -1.36 -22.60
N VAL A 170 1.52 -1.08 -22.02
CA VAL A 170 0.76 -2.08 -21.24
C VAL A 170 -0.58 -2.33 -21.91
N PRO A 171 -1.09 -3.58 -21.91
CA PRO A 171 -2.46 -3.84 -22.30
C PRO A 171 -3.40 -3.08 -21.37
N SER A 172 -4.38 -2.38 -21.94
CA SER A 172 -5.37 -1.60 -21.20
C SER A 172 -6.77 -1.92 -21.69
N ARG A 173 -7.73 -1.87 -20.77
CA ARG A 173 -9.16 -2.00 -21.07
C ARG A 173 -9.90 -0.78 -20.52
N ILE A 174 -10.89 -0.32 -21.25
CA ILE A 174 -11.79 0.75 -20.80
C ILE A 174 -13.06 0.10 -20.26
N VAL A 175 -13.44 0.47 -19.04
CA VAL A 175 -14.66 0.01 -18.38
C VAL A 175 -15.52 1.23 -18.07
N HIS A 176 -16.77 1.21 -18.52
CA HIS A 176 -17.75 2.23 -18.18
C HIS A 176 -18.65 1.69 -17.07
N LEU A 177 -18.66 2.37 -15.92
CA LEU A 177 -19.45 1.98 -14.75
C LEU A 177 -20.55 3.03 -14.50
N PRO A 178 -21.81 2.61 -14.25
CA PRO A 178 -22.83 3.55 -13.80
C PRO A 178 -22.55 3.99 -12.35
N LEU A 179 -22.80 5.27 -12.05
CA LEU A 179 -22.62 5.85 -10.73
C LEU A 179 -23.84 6.67 -10.33
N SER A 180 -24.42 6.35 -9.16
CA SER A 180 -25.44 7.20 -8.50
C SER A 180 -24.73 8.35 -7.78
N TRP A 181 -25.18 9.58 -7.99
CA TRP A 181 -24.57 10.77 -7.36
C TRP A 181 -25.27 11.11 -6.05
N ASP A 182 -24.49 11.28 -4.98
CA ASP A 182 -24.96 11.63 -3.63
C ASP A 182 -26.08 10.69 -3.12
N ASP A 183 -25.86 9.38 -3.29
CA ASP A 183 -26.83 8.37 -2.91
C ASP A 183 -27.07 8.32 -1.40
N ARG A 184 -28.30 7.93 -0.99
CA ARG A 184 -28.70 7.81 0.41
C ARG A 184 -27.80 6.89 1.22
N ALA A 185 -27.27 5.82 0.62
CA ALA A 185 -26.34 4.92 1.31
C ALA A 185 -25.03 5.62 1.73
N CYS A 186 -24.54 6.55 0.90
CA CYS A 186 -23.37 7.37 1.22
C CYS A 186 -23.67 8.37 2.35
N GLN A 187 -24.87 8.97 2.33
CA GLN A 187 -25.31 9.88 3.39
C GLN A 187 -25.43 9.17 4.75
N GLU A 188 -25.96 7.94 4.76
CA GLU A 188 -26.04 7.13 5.98
C GLU A 188 -24.65 6.85 6.58
N ALA A 189 -23.63 6.61 5.75
CA ALA A 189 -22.27 6.40 6.23
C ALA A 189 -21.68 7.66 6.89
N ILE A 190 -22.01 8.84 6.35
CA ILE A 190 -21.62 10.13 6.93
C ILE A 190 -22.33 10.35 8.26
N ASP A 191 -23.65 10.10 8.32
CA ASP A 191 -24.45 10.24 9.53
C ASP A 191 -23.94 9.34 10.66
N LYS A 192 -23.68 8.07 10.36
CA LYS A 192 -23.10 7.11 11.33
C LYS A 192 -21.74 7.59 11.85
N TYR A 193 -20.87 8.07 10.97
CA TYR A 193 -19.56 8.59 11.36
C TYR A 193 -19.70 9.81 12.29
N SER A 194 -20.58 10.75 11.94
CA SER A 194 -20.81 11.95 12.73
C SER A 194 -21.33 11.60 14.14
N GLN A 195 -22.28 10.66 14.24
CA GLN A 195 -22.88 10.25 15.51
C GLN A 195 -21.94 9.45 16.42
N SER A 196 -21.09 8.60 15.86
CA SER A 196 -20.35 7.58 16.63
C SER A 196 -18.85 7.80 16.71
N VAL A 197 -18.28 8.63 15.83
CA VAL A 197 -16.83 8.79 15.72
C VAL A 197 -16.38 10.23 15.89
N ARG A 198 -16.81 11.14 15.00
CA ARG A 198 -16.38 12.54 15.01
C ARG A 198 -17.31 13.43 14.18
N ASP A 199 -18.06 14.29 14.85
CA ASP A 199 -18.97 15.25 14.24
C ASP A 199 -18.29 16.57 13.80
N ASN A 200 -17.24 16.98 14.51
CA ASN A 200 -16.59 18.28 14.35
C ASN A 200 -15.44 18.33 13.32
N ALA A 201 -15.43 17.40 12.36
CA ALA A 201 -14.36 17.34 11.36
C ALA A 201 -14.60 18.32 10.19
N PRO A 202 -13.56 18.82 9.51
CA PRO A 202 -13.71 19.74 8.37
C PRO A 202 -14.53 19.18 7.19
N TRP A 203 -14.56 17.85 7.04
CA TRP A 203 -15.34 17.15 6.00
C TRP A 203 -16.80 16.90 6.40
N CYS A 204 -17.17 17.16 7.65
CA CYS A 204 -18.56 17.12 8.11
C CYS A 204 -19.24 18.48 7.89
N PRO A 205 -20.56 18.53 7.65
CA PRO A 205 -21.48 17.39 7.52
C PRO A 205 -21.54 16.82 6.09
N SER A 206 -20.84 17.40 5.11
CA SER A 206 -20.91 16.97 3.72
C SER A 206 -19.52 16.88 3.10
N ASN A 207 -19.16 15.66 2.68
CA ASN A 207 -17.91 15.38 1.97
C ASN A 207 -17.85 16.14 0.63
N LEU A 208 -18.97 16.23 -0.09
CA LEU A 208 -19.03 16.93 -1.38
C LEU A 208 -18.79 18.43 -1.20
N GLU A 209 -19.38 19.03 -0.17
CA GLU A 209 -19.16 20.44 0.15
C GLU A 209 -17.72 20.70 0.60
N PHE A 210 -17.11 19.74 1.32
CA PHE A 210 -15.69 19.82 1.66
C PHE A 210 -14.80 19.78 0.42
N ILE A 211 -15.06 18.87 -0.51
CA ILE A 211 -14.32 18.77 -1.79
C ILE A 211 -14.48 20.08 -2.58
N ARG A 212 -15.69 20.61 -2.73
CA ARG A 212 -15.92 21.90 -3.39
C ARG A 212 -15.08 23.01 -2.75
N ARG A 213 -15.19 23.16 -1.43
CA ARG A 213 -14.55 24.24 -0.68
C ARG A 213 -13.03 24.17 -0.75
N ILE A 214 -12.43 22.99 -0.58
CA ILE A 214 -10.96 22.86 -0.55
C ILE A 214 -10.33 23.00 -1.94
N ASN A 215 -11.08 22.70 -3.00
CA ASN A 215 -10.63 22.88 -4.38
C ASN A 215 -11.00 24.26 -4.97
N GLY A 216 -11.66 25.13 -4.19
CA GLY A 216 -12.03 26.48 -4.64
C GLY A 216 -13.05 26.49 -5.79
N LEU A 217 -13.93 25.49 -5.85
CA LEU A 217 -14.96 25.38 -6.88
C LEU A 217 -16.21 26.21 -6.51
N ASP A 218 -16.94 26.68 -7.51
CA ASP A 218 -18.09 27.56 -7.30
C ASP A 218 -19.30 26.78 -6.77
N SER A 219 -19.48 25.52 -7.18
CA SER A 219 -20.63 24.70 -6.84
C SER A 219 -20.31 23.22 -6.63
N ILE A 220 -21.21 22.48 -5.94
CA ILE A 220 -21.13 21.02 -5.85
C ILE A 220 -21.34 20.37 -7.24
N ASP A 221 -22.09 21.02 -8.13
CA ASP A 221 -22.25 20.55 -9.51
C ASP A 221 -20.92 20.55 -10.28
N ASP A 222 -20.01 21.49 -10.01
CA ASP A 222 -18.67 21.46 -10.61
C ASP A 222 -17.87 20.22 -10.16
N VAL A 223 -18.02 19.81 -8.90
CA VAL A 223 -17.42 18.57 -8.37
C VAL A 223 -17.95 17.36 -9.15
N LYS A 224 -19.26 17.34 -9.39
CA LYS A 224 -19.94 16.30 -10.16
C LYS A 224 -19.43 16.26 -11.59
N GLU A 225 -19.44 17.38 -12.29
CA GLU A 225 -18.98 17.46 -13.68
C GLU A 225 -17.53 17.01 -13.83
N ILE A 226 -16.63 17.44 -12.93
CA ILE A 226 -15.23 17.00 -12.96
C ILE A 226 -15.14 15.47 -12.76
N LEU A 227 -15.89 14.91 -11.81
CA LEU A 227 -15.86 13.49 -11.51
C LEU A 227 -16.39 12.64 -12.67
N PHE A 228 -17.53 13.01 -13.26
CA PHE A 228 -18.15 12.24 -14.34
C PHE A 228 -17.42 12.37 -15.68
N ASN A 229 -16.73 13.49 -15.94
CA ASN A 229 -15.97 13.71 -17.17
C ASN A 229 -14.52 13.18 -17.10
N ALA A 230 -14.09 12.63 -15.97
CA ALA A 230 -12.75 12.12 -15.80
C ALA A 230 -12.57 10.69 -16.34
N SER A 231 -11.41 10.45 -16.97
CA SER A 231 -10.91 9.10 -17.25
C SER A 231 -9.95 8.69 -16.15
N TYR A 232 -10.30 7.65 -15.41
CA TYR A 232 -9.53 7.16 -14.26
C TYR A 232 -8.63 5.99 -14.66
N LEU A 233 -7.33 6.15 -14.47
CA LEU A 233 -6.36 5.07 -14.61
C LEU A 233 -6.25 4.31 -13.30
N VAL A 234 -6.52 3.00 -13.32
CA VAL A 234 -6.33 2.12 -12.16
C VAL A 234 -4.83 1.95 -11.90
N MET A 235 -4.39 2.40 -10.74
CA MET A 235 -3.01 2.36 -10.26
C MET A 235 -2.74 1.13 -9.38
N GLY A 236 -3.75 0.43 -8.90
CA GLY A 236 -3.58 -0.74 -8.05
C GLY A 236 -4.91 -1.35 -7.68
N LEU A 237 -4.90 -2.54 -7.09
CA LEU A 237 -6.08 -3.25 -6.62
C LEU A 237 -5.92 -3.56 -5.13
N GLY A 238 -7.05 -3.66 -4.42
CA GLY A 238 -7.08 -3.91 -2.98
C GLY A 238 -6.95 -2.64 -2.13
N ASP A 239 -7.49 -1.51 -2.60
CA ASP A 239 -7.68 -0.29 -1.79
C ASP A 239 -9.19 -0.16 -1.43
N VAL A 240 -9.71 -0.89 -0.44
CA VAL A 240 -8.98 -1.64 0.60
C VAL A 240 -9.10 -3.18 0.52
N TYR A 241 -10.19 -3.70 -0.07
CA TYR A 241 -10.46 -5.15 -0.09
C TYR A 241 -10.96 -5.65 -1.47
N LEU A 242 -10.89 -6.97 -1.69
CA LEU A 242 -11.50 -7.69 -2.83
C LEU A 242 -11.24 -7.09 -4.22
N GLY A 243 -10.03 -6.56 -4.46
CA GLY A 243 -9.68 -5.98 -5.75
C GLY A 243 -10.26 -4.59 -6.00
N ALA A 244 -10.73 -3.90 -4.96
CA ALA A 244 -11.11 -2.49 -5.00
C ALA A 244 -10.01 -1.66 -5.68
N PRO A 245 -10.31 -0.94 -6.78
CA PRO A 245 -9.30 -0.20 -7.51
C PRO A 245 -8.90 1.05 -6.72
N VAL A 246 -7.60 1.35 -6.67
CA VAL A 246 -7.13 2.72 -6.47
C VAL A 246 -6.86 3.32 -7.84
N ALA A 247 -7.53 4.41 -8.17
CA ALA A 247 -7.42 5.03 -9.49
C ALA A 247 -7.17 6.53 -9.39
N THR A 248 -6.63 7.14 -10.43
CA THR A 248 -6.45 8.59 -10.49
C THR A 248 -6.81 9.13 -11.87
N PRO A 249 -7.33 10.36 -11.98
CA PRO A 249 -7.56 10.99 -13.28
C PRO A 249 -6.27 11.10 -14.11
N VAL A 250 -6.37 10.67 -15.37
CA VAL A 250 -5.29 10.83 -16.36
C VAL A 250 -5.04 12.31 -16.64
N ASP A 251 -6.11 13.09 -16.81
CA ASP A 251 -6.05 14.54 -16.92
C ASP A 251 -5.78 15.16 -15.54
N PRO A 252 -4.65 15.86 -15.34
CA PRO A 252 -4.33 16.48 -14.05
C PRO A 252 -5.37 17.49 -13.57
N ARG A 253 -6.14 18.12 -14.47
CA ARG A 253 -7.18 19.10 -14.13
C ARG A 253 -8.39 18.48 -13.43
N HIS A 254 -8.57 17.17 -13.56
CA HIS A 254 -9.65 16.44 -12.89
C HIS A 254 -9.26 15.87 -11.52
N ARG A 255 -8.02 16.11 -11.06
CA ARG A 255 -7.52 15.62 -9.78
C ARG A 255 -8.02 16.47 -8.61
N LEU A 256 -9.27 16.23 -8.20
CA LEU A 256 -9.84 16.83 -6.99
C LEU A 256 -9.03 16.40 -5.76
N VAL A 257 -8.61 17.36 -4.94
CA VAL A 257 -7.85 17.12 -3.71
C VAL A 257 -8.81 17.03 -2.53
N THR A 258 -8.65 16.01 -1.70
CA THR A 258 -9.36 15.85 -0.42
C THR A 258 -8.48 15.15 0.60
N THR A 259 -8.95 14.99 1.85
CA THR A 259 -8.23 14.24 2.89
C THR A 259 -8.86 12.88 3.12
N LYS A 260 -8.06 11.92 3.58
CA LYS A 260 -8.59 10.72 4.24
C LYS A 260 -9.18 11.13 5.59
N TYR A 261 -10.18 10.38 6.05
CA TYR A 261 -10.82 10.59 7.35
C TYR A 261 -9.83 10.41 8.50
N ASN A 262 -9.99 11.18 9.58
CA ASN A 262 -9.20 11.07 10.80
C ASN A 262 -10.07 11.20 12.08
N PRO A 263 -10.32 10.10 12.82
CA PRO A 263 -9.97 8.71 12.48
C PRO A 263 -10.83 8.18 11.33
N ALA A 264 -10.46 7.04 10.75
CA ALA A 264 -11.19 6.40 9.65
C ALA A 264 -12.63 6.03 10.04
N ARG A 265 -13.51 5.86 9.03
CA ARG A 265 -14.88 5.37 9.27
C ARG A 265 -14.85 3.93 9.77
N THR A 266 -15.80 3.60 10.62
CA THR A 266 -16.07 2.22 11.06
C THR A 266 -16.97 1.47 10.10
N TRP A 267 -17.71 2.17 9.23
CA TRP A 267 -18.60 1.53 8.27
C TRP A 267 -18.64 2.29 6.93
N THR A 268 -18.65 1.55 5.83
CA THR A 268 -18.83 2.06 4.46
C THR A 268 -19.73 1.10 3.68
N ALA A 269 -20.78 1.63 3.02
CA ALA A 269 -21.67 0.83 2.19
C ALA A 269 -20.94 0.23 0.98
N GLU A 270 -21.29 -1.00 0.61
CA GLU A 270 -20.77 -1.67 -0.59
C GLU A 270 -21.01 -0.83 -1.86
N ASN A 271 -20.06 -0.88 -2.79
CA ASN A 271 -20.04 -0.16 -4.06
C ASN A 271 -20.04 1.37 -3.94
N SER A 272 -19.82 1.91 -2.74
CA SER A 272 -19.56 3.34 -2.59
C SER A 272 -18.31 3.75 -3.38
N VAL A 273 -18.32 4.96 -3.90
CA VAL A 273 -17.14 5.57 -4.53
C VAL A 273 -16.58 6.63 -3.59
N GLY A 274 -15.31 6.47 -3.23
CA GLY A 274 -14.59 7.41 -2.36
C GLY A 274 -13.55 8.20 -3.13
N ILE A 275 -13.29 9.43 -2.68
CA ILE A 275 -12.08 10.18 -3.07
C ILE A 275 -11.24 10.38 -1.80
N GLY A 276 -9.95 10.09 -1.87
CA GLY A 276 -8.98 10.30 -0.79
C GLY A 276 -7.66 10.82 -1.35
N GLY A 277 -7.23 12.02 -0.96
CA GLY A 277 -6.14 12.69 -1.68
C GLY A 277 -6.61 13.07 -3.07
N SER A 278 -5.89 12.62 -4.09
CA SER A 278 -6.26 12.73 -5.52
C SER A 278 -6.58 11.36 -6.15
N TYR A 279 -6.95 10.40 -5.30
CA TYR A 279 -7.26 9.03 -5.70
C TYR A 279 -8.74 8.73 -5.50
N LEU A 280 -9.29 7.96 -6.43
CA LEU A 280 -10.61 7.38 -6.37
C LEU A 280 -10.51 5.91 -5.96
N CYS A 281 -11.39 5.47 -5.07
CA CYS A 281 -11.58 4.07 -4.75
C CYS A 281 -13.04 3.63 -4.93
N VAL A 282 -13.25 2.35 -5.22
CA VAL A 282 -14.58 1.73 -5.26
C VAL A 282 -14.60 0.59 -4.26
N TYR A 283 -15.44 0.71 -3.22
CA TYR A 283 -15.50 -0.26 -2.13
C TYR A 283 -16.20 -1.54 -2.58
N GLY A 284 -15.44 -2.60 -2.90
CA GLY A 284 -15.99 -3.85 -3.44
C GLY A 284 -16.72 -4.77 -2.45
N MET A 285 -16.85 -4.34 -1.19
CA MET A 285 -17.64 -5.03 -0.16
C MET A 285 -18.11 -4.01 0.88
N GLU A 286 -19.12 -4.39 1.66
CA GLU A 286 -19.48 -3.67 2.86
C GLU A 286 -18.32 -3.75 3.88
N GLU A 287 -17.86 -2.60 4.36
CA GLU A 287 -16.86 -2.51 5.42
C GLU A 287 -17.59 -2.37 6.76
N LEU A 288 -17.36 -3.31 7.68
CA LEU A 288 -17.87 -3.32 9.07
C LEU A 288 -16.76 -3.00 10.07
#